data_AF-A0AAU4YY21-F1
#
_entry.id   AF-A0AAU4YY21-F1
#
_cell.length_a   1.000
_cell.length_b   1.000
_cell.length_c   1.000
_cell.angle_alpha   90.00
_cell.angle_beta   90.00
_cell.angle_gamma   90.00
#
_symmetry.space_group_name_H-M   'P 1'
#
loop_
_entity.id
_entity.type
_entity.pdbx_description
1 polymer ?
#
loop_
_entity_poly.entity_id
_entity_poly.type
_entity_poly.pdbx_seq_one_letter_code
_entity_poly.pdbx_strand_id
1 'polypeptide(L)'
;MGVVPMGCALLSGMALLAATAPPVAAAPMGAVPVRVQKADPSQTFTFTGAPQTLTVPAGAVVTVTADGAGGADNTGTPCSVTGTGGTGARVVTTFPQTAAPTTFTVNVGGTGGTGCNGTGTPGAGGFNGGAPGGSFPLSGFHFEGPGGGGASSISTGGSLLVVAGGGGAAGGTGAGSTGGNGGNGGTTPDATGGTAGSATGPGASPGQGGGGGSTSTSTGGASGAAGTVPFCAVTNGGPGAGFSGATVGTGGTGGSFDGGCAATAIAAGGGGGGGYFAGGGGGSGAVNNTGTSAGGGGGGGGSSFTTPTGIGTSYALSTMGTANHNGQVIISYTVPSLTITKTHTRHFTQGRDGTYTMTVGNAAGAAPTNGTTVTVHDILPAGLSADSIRGTGWNCALNTLTCTRSDVLPAGSSYPPITLKVDVSCKAHAQVTNTATAIGGGDTTTHTATDLTKIKRHKHDERCERHDHR
;
A
#
# COMPACT_ATOMS: atom_id res chain seq x y z
N MET A 1 -1.63 -34.98 68.77
CA MET A 1 -2.45 -34.63 69.95
C MET A 1 -2.85 -33.18 69.76
N GLY A 2 -4.02 -32.87 69.17
CA GLY A 2 -5.30 -32.71 69.89
C GLY A 2 -5.13 -31.62 70.95
N VAL A 3 -5.72 -30.43 70.89
CA VAL A 3 -7.17 -30.13 70.89
C VAL A 3 -7.39 -28.64 70.53
N VAL A 4 -8.48 -28.34 69.83
CA VAL A 4 -9.19 -27.04 69.68
C VAL A 4 -10.54 -27.26 70.42
N PRO A 5 -11.21 -26.33 71.15
CA PRO A 5 -11.87 -25.15 70.54
C PRO A 5 -12.25 -23.94 71.45
N MET A 6 -13.07 -23.05 70.85
CA MET A 6 -13.82 -21.87 71.35
C MET A 6 -13.03 -20.54 71.33
N GLY A 7 -13.42 -19.47 70.63
CA GLY A 7 -14.65 -19.12 69.93
C GLY A 7 -15.09 -17.72 70.36
N CYS A 8 -14.92 -16.69 69.52
CA CYS A 8 -15.74 -15.47 69.55
C CYS A 8 -15.63 -14.71 68.23
N ALA A 9 -16.78 -14.25 67.75
CA ALA A 9 -17.05 -13.72 66.42
C ALA A 9 -17.03 -12.19 66.36
N LEU A 10 -17.30 -11.68 65.14
CA LEU A 10 -17.66 -10.31 64.71
C LEU A 10 -16.46 -9.55 64.06
N LEU A 11 -16.53 -8.94 62.87
CA LEU A 11 -17.66 -8.50 62.04
C LEU A 11 -17.33 -8.60 60.54
N SER A 12 -18.37 -8.94 59.79
CA SER A 12 -18.54 -9.08 58.33
C SER A 12 -18.19 -7.83 57.50
N GLY A 13 -17.37 -8.01 56.46
CA GLY A 13 -17.31 -7.14 55.28
C GLY A 13 -17.53 -7.98 54.02
N MET A 14 -18.80 -8.10 53.60
CA MET A 14 -19.20 -8.86 52.41
C MET A 14 -18.61 -8.24 51.13
N ALA A 15 -17.86 -9.05 50.40
CA ALA A 15 -17.53 -8.81 49.01
C ALA A 15 -18.81 -8.87 48.17
N LEU A 16 -19.09 -7.80 47.43
CA LEU A 16 -20.18 -7.71 46.48
C LEU A 16 -19.89 -8.67 45.31
N LEU A 17 -20.50 -9.85 45.30
CA LEU A 17 -20.67 -10.65 44.08
C LEU A 17 -21.63 -9.90 43.16
N ALA A 18 -21.11 -9.30 42.09
CA ALA A 18 -21.95 -8.85 40.99
C ALA A 18 -22.47 -10.08 40.24
N ALA A 19 -23.78 -10.29 40.34
CA ALA A 19 -24.51 -11.36 39.67
C ALA A 19 -24.42 -11.23 38.14
N THR A 20 -24.21 -12.36 37.49
CA THR A 20 -24.26 -12.57 36.04
C THR A 20 -25.66 -12.30 35.50
N ALA A 21 -25.78 -11.37 34.56
CA ALA A 21 -27.00 -11.17 33.78
C ALA A 21 -27.12 -12.23 32.66
N PRO A 22 -28.32 -12.78 32.40
CA PRO A 22 -28.54 -13.78 31.34
C PRO A 22 -28.40 -13.18 29.93
N PRO A 23 -28.08 -14.01 28.91
CA PRO A 23 -27.83 -13.53 27.55
C PRO A 23 -29.13 -12.98 26.93
N VAL A 24 -29.12 -11.71 26.56
CA VAL A 24 -30.18 -11.12 25.73
C VAL A 24 -29.91 -11.55 24.30
N ALA A 25 -30.79 -12.41 23.77
CA ALA A 25 -30.82 -12.76 22.36
C ALA A 25 -31.11 -11.52 21.52
N ALA A 26 -30.14 -11.09 20.70
CA ALA A 26 -30.38 -10.11 19.66
C ALA A 26 -31.04 -10.80 18.45
N ALA A 27 -32.22 -10.30 18.06
CA ALA A 27 -32.95 -10.71 16.87
C ALA A 27 -32.12 -10.51 15.58
N PRO A 28 -32.36 -11.29 14.51
CA PRO A 28 -31.59 -11.20 13.27
C PRO A 28 -31.87 -9.85 12.60
N MET A 29 -30.83 -9.02 12.47
CA MET A 29 -30.93 -7.80 11.69
C MET A 29 -31.07 -8.18 10.22
N GLY A 30 -32.25 -7.89 9.67
CA GLY A 30 -32.60 -8.10 8.28
C GLY A 30 -31.61 -7.43 7.33
N ALA A 31 -31.47 -8.03 6.15
CA ALA A 31 -30.68 -7.52 5.06
C ALA A 31 -30.93 -6.02 4.84
N VAL A 32 -29.88 -5.21 4.99
CA VAL A 32 -29.86 -3.82 4.54
C VAL A 32 -29.69 -3.84 3.02
N PRO A 33 -30.69 -3.43 2.21
CA PRO A 33 -30.48 -3.32 0.77
C PRO A 33 -30.00 -1.91 0.41
N VAL A 34 -29.22 -1.86 -0.67
CA VAL A 34 -28.67 -0.67 -1.36
C VAL A 34 -27.45 -0.04 -0.66
N ARG A 35 -26.27 -0.61 -0.95
CA ARG A 35 -25.02 0.17 -0.90
C ARG A 35 -24.85 0.86 -2.25
N VAL A 36 -25.18 2.14 -2.33
CA VAL A 36 -24.52 3.02 -3.32
C VAL A 36 -23.03 2.99 -2.97
N GLN A 37 -22.18 2.67 -3.94
CA GLN A 37 -20.75 2.44 -3.76
C GLN A 37 -20.10 3.66 -3.06
N LYS A 38 -19.76 3.49 -1.78
CA LYS A 38 -19.26 4.53 -0.88
C LYS A 38 -17.74 4.37 -0.77
N ALA A 39 -17.00 5.16 -1.55
CA ALA A 39 -15.54 5.24 -1.63
C ALA A 39 -14.83 3.92 -2.00
N ASP A 40 -13.77 4.02 -2.80
CA ASP A 40 -12.92 2.87 -3.10
C ASP A 40 -12.37 2.27 -1.81
N PRO A 41 -12.42 0.94 -1.59
CA PRO A 41 -11.81 0.32 -0.44
C PRO A 41 -10.31 0.66 -0.42
N SER A 42 -9.89 1.31 0.65
CA SER A 42 -8.52 1.74 0.90
C SER A 42 -8.08 1.27 2.28
N GLN A 43 -6.89 0.70 2.37
CA GLN A 43 -6.29 0.25 3.62
C GLN A 43 -4.90 0.85 3.80
N THR A 44 -4.71 1.45 4.97
CA THR A 44 -3.41 1.98 5.41
C THR A 44 -2.72 0.98 6.32
N PHE A 45 -1.48 0.63 5.99
CA PHE A 45 -0.57 -0.20 6.77
C PHE A 45 0.45 0.71 7.43
N THR A 46 0.51 0.62 8.76
CA THR A 46 1.52 1.31 9.58
C THR A 46 2.59 0.34 10.02
N PHE A 47 3.71 0.86 10.52
CA PHE A 47 4.82 0.04 10.97
C PHE A 47 4.46 -0.83 12.18
N THR A 48 4.75 -2.14 12.09
CA THR A 48 4.50 -3.13 13.15
C THR A 48 5.75 -3.94 13.51
N GLY A 49 6.86 -3.77 12.78
CA GLY A 49 8.05 -4.62 12.91
C GLY A 49 7.89 -6.04 12.37
N ALA A 50 6.78 -6.34 11.67
CA ALA A 50 6.50 -7.65 11.10
C ALA A 50 5.69 -7.54 9.79
N PRO A 51 5.72 -8.57 8.92
CA PRO A 51 4.90 -8.60 7.70
C PRO A 51 3.39 -8.53 7.99
N GLN A 52 2.66 -7.85 7.12
CA GLN A 52 1.19 -7.73 7.11
C GLN A 52 0.63 -8.24 5.78
N THR A 53 -0.67 -8.54 5.71
CA THR A 53 -1.28 -9.08 4.49
C THR A 53 -2.63 -8.45 4.13
N LEU A 54 -2.93 -8.39 2.83
CA LEU A 54 -4.23 -7.99 2.29
C LEU A 54 -4.61 -8.86 1.09
N THR A 55 -5.82 -9.41 1.09
CA THR A 55 -6.38 -10.11 -0.06
C THR A 55 -7.36 -9.20 -0.80
N VAL A 56 -7.08 -8.94 -2.07
CA VAL A 56 -7.98 -8.23 -2.98
C VAL A 56 -8.76 -9.23 -3.85
N PRO A 57 -10.00 -8.93 -4.24
CA PRO A 57 -10.79 -9.82 -5.09
C PRO A 57 -10.23 -9.90 -6.52
N ALA A 58 -10.74 -10.85 -7.31
CA ALA A 58 -10.52 -10.87 -8.75
C ALA A 58 -11.16 -9.64 -9.43
N GLY A 59 -10.61 -9.23 -10.57
CA GLY A 59 -11.06 -8.05 -11.32
C GLY A 59 -10.64 -6.71 -10.70
N ALA A 60 -9.89 -6.73 -9.60
CA ALA A 60 -9.48 -5.52 -8.90
C ALA A 60 -8.36 -4.79 -9.65
N VAL A 61 -8.52 -3.50 -9.89
CA VAL A 61 -7.42 -2.57 -10.23
C VAL A 61 -6.87 -2.04 -8.93
N VAL A 62 -5.57 -2.22 -8.68
CA VAL A 62 -4.95 -1.93 -7.38
C VAL A 62 -4.00 -0.75 -7.50
N THR A 63 -4.18 0.28 -6.69
CA THR A 63 -3.24 1.40 -6.55
C THR A 63 -2.49 1.28 -5.24
N VAL A 64 -1.16 1.39 -5.31
CA VAL A 64 -0.26 1.32 -4.18
C VAL A 64 0.44 2.66 -4.01
N THR A 65 0.47 3.17 -2.78
CA THR A 65 1.38 4.21 -2.33
C THR A 65 2.27 3.61 -1.24
N ALA A 66 3.58 3.56 -1.47
CA ALA A 66 4.55 3.07 -0.50
C ALA A 66 5.53 4.19 -0.12
N ASP A 67 5.74 4.37 1.16
CA ASP A 67 6.67 5.33 1.76
C ASP A 67 7.72 4.54 2.55
N GLY A 68 8.98 4.57 2.12
CA GLY A 68 10.11 3.98 2.84
C GLY A 68 10.44 4.79 4.11
N ALA A 69 11.06 4.17 5.11
CA ALA A 69 11.39 4.85 6.36
C ALA A 69 12.60 5.79 6.20
N GLY A 70 12.65 6.83 7.03
CA GLY A 70 13.83 7.69 7.11
C GLY A 70 14.94 7.02 7.93
N GLY A 71 16.18 7.37 7.60
CA GLY A 71 17.32 7.03 8.44
C GLY A 71 17.27 7.78 9.76
N ALA A 72 17.90 7.21 10.78
CA ALA A 72 17.98 7.89 12.06
C ALA A 72 19.06 8.99 12.05
N ASP A 73 18.81 9.98 12.88
CA ASP A 73 19.84 10.87 13.39
C ASP A 73 19.77 10.91 14.91
N ASN A 74 20.53 11.81 15.52
CA ASN A 74 20.62 11.91 16.96
C ASN A 74 19.76 13.07 17.51
N THR A 75 18.77 13.55 16.74
CA THR A 75 17.84 14.58 17.21
C THR A 75 17.06 14.09 18.43
N GLY A 76 16.95 14.92 19.47
CA GLY A 76 16.29 14.56 20.73
C GLY A 76 17.15 13.72 21.68
N THR A 77 18.43 13.52 21.36
CA THR A 77 19.41 12.85 22.24
C THR A 77 20.38 13.89 22.85
N PRO A 78 21.26 13.50 23.81
CA PRO A 78 22.27 14.39 24.39
C PRO A 78 23.32 14.94 23.41
N CYS A 79 23.40 14.41 22.18
CA CYS A 79 24.30 14.90 21.15
C CYS A 79 23.83 16.24 20.60
N SER A 80 24.56 17.31 20.91
CA SER A 80 24.15 18.69 20.64
C SER A 80 24.32 19.16 19.20
N VAL A 81 25.09 18.44 18.37
CA VAL A 81 25.45 18.86 17.00
C VAL A 81 25.39 17.64 16.09
N THR A 82 24.36 17.47 15.27
CA THR A 82 24.13 16.24 14.48
C THR A 82 23.96 16.51 13.00
N GLY A 83 24.37 15.54 12.16
CA GLY A 83 23.87 15.48 10.79
C GLY A 83 22.39 15.10 10.78
N THR A 84 21.72 15.23 9.64
CA THR A 84 20.32 14.84 9.46
C THR A 84 20.21 13.46 8.82
N GLY A 85 19.25 12.65 9.29
CA GLY A 85 18.92 11.39 8.64
C GLY A 85 18.36 11.62 7.23
N GLY A 86 18.65 10.70 6.31
CA GLY A 86 18.10 10.72 4.97
C GLY A 86 16.60 10.41 4.98
N THR A 87 15.84 11.03 4.08
CA THR A 87 14.41 10.77 3.91
C THR A 87 14.21 9.54 3.03
N GLY A 88 13.27 8.66 3.37
CA GLY A 88 12.88 7.52 2.54
C GLY A 88 12.24 7.97 1.22
N ALA A 89 12.07 7.04 0.29
CA ALA A 89 11.37 7.31 -0.96
C ALA A 89 9.86 7.14 -0.83
N ARG A 90 9.13 7.73 -1.76
CA ARG A 90 7.72 7.46 -2.03
C ARG A 90 7.56 6.89 -3.42
N VAL A 91 6.85 5.77 -3.54
CA VAL A 91 6.50 5.13 -4.80
C VAL A 91 4.99 5.03 -4.90
N VAL A 92 4.44 5.55 -5.99
CA VAL A 92 3.02 5.41 -6.32
C VAL A 92 2.90 4.69 -7.64
N THR A 93 2.09 3.63 -7.72
CA THR A 93 1.86 2.87 -8.96
C THR A 93 0.49 2.22 -8.95
N THR A 94 -0.05 1.94 -10.13
CA THR A 94 -1.31 1.19 -10.30
C THR A 94 -1.03 -0.09 -11.06
N PHE A 95 -1.57 -1.21 -10.60
CA PHE A 95 -1.46 -2.51 -11.25
C PHE A 95 -2.68 -2.81 -12.12
N PRO A 96 -2.50 -3.58 -13.20
CA PRO A 96 -3.61 -4.06 -14.03
C PRO A 96 -4.54 -4.96 -13.21
N GLN A 97 -5.71 -5.26 -13.80
CA GLN A 97 -6.71 -6.07 -13.14
C GLN A 97 -6.19 -7.43 -12.71
N THR A 98 -6.52 -7.81 -11.47
CA THR A 98 -6.24 -9.15 -10.96
C THR A 98 -7.09 -10.20 -11.69
N ALA A 99 -6.47 -11.30 -12.10
CA ALA A 99 -7.19 -12.41 -12.74
C ALA A 99 -7.92 -13.31 -11.72
N ALA A 100 -7.43 -13.34 -10.48
CA ALA A 100 -7.93 -14.15 -9.37
C ALA A 100 -7.81 -13.35 -8.06
N PRO A 101 -8.40 -13.80 -6.95
CA PRO A 101 -8.12 -13.22 -5.65
C PRO A 101 -6.61 -13.26 -5.36
N THR A 102 -6.04 -12.11 -5.05
CA THR A 102 -4.58 -11.95 -4.89
C THR A 102 -4.27 -11.50 -3.46
N THR A 103 -3.36 -12.20 -2.80
CA THR A 103 -2.87 -11.81 -1.47
C THR A 103 -1.53 -11.09 -1.58
N PHE A 104 -1.49 -9.85 -1.12
CA PHE A 104 -0.28 -9.06 -0.99
C PHE A 104 0.32 -9.24 0.39
N THR A 105 1.64 -9.40 0.44
CA THR A 105 2.43 -9.25 1.67
C THR A 105 3.03 -7.85 1.70
N VAL A 106 2.83 -7.15 2.79
CA VAL A 106 3.24 -5.75 3.01
C VAL A 106 4.23 -5.70 4.16
N ASN A 107 5.45 -5.24 3.87
CA ASN A 107 6.43 -4.88 4.89
C ASN A 107 6.54 -3.37 4.90
N VAL A 108 6.24 -2.75 6.03
CA VAL A 108 6.42 -1.31 6.22
C VAL A 108 7.79 -1.09 6.82
N GLY A 109 8.60 -0.21 6.22
CA GLY A 109 9.94 0.10 6.69
C GLY A 109 9.94 0.69 8.10
N GLY A 110 10.85 0.21 8.95
CA GLY A 110 11.12 0.83 10.25
C GLY A 110 12.25 1.85 10.15
N THR A 111 12.21 2.91 10.93
CA THR A 111 13.35 3.83 11.06
C THR A 111 14.51 3.17 11.81
N GLY A 112 15.72 3.68 11.62
CA GLY A 112 16.89 3.22 12.37
C GLY A 112 16.85 3.64 13.85
N GLY A 113 17.73 3.05 14.64
CA GLY A 113 17.99 3.47 16.01
C GLY A 113 18.97 4.64 16.06
N THR A 114 18.85 5.48 17.09
CA THR A 114 19.81 6.55 17.36
C THR A 114 21.15 5.96 17.84
N GLY A 115 22.25 6.62 17.49
CA GLY A 115 23.59 6.21 17.89
C GLY A 115 24.01 6.81 19.23
N CYS A 116 23.50 8.01 19.56
CA CYS A 116 23.90 8.78 20.74
C CYS A 116 23.35 8.21 22.07
N ASN A 117 23.85 7.04 22.48
CA ASN A 117 23.36 6.32 23.65
C ASN A 117 24.43 6.14 24.75
N GLY A 118 25.72 6.35 24.45
CA GLY A 118 26.77 6.25 25.46
C GLY A 118 27.07 4.83 25.93
N THR A 119 26.54 3.82 25.22
CA THR A 119 26.69 2.41 25.57
C THR A 119 27.80 1.73 24.77
N GLY A 120 28.40 2.43 23.81
CA GLY A 120 29.32 1.88 22.83
C GLY A 120 28.65 1.00 21.78
N THR A 121 27.32 0.86 21.84
CA THR A 121 26.52 0.10 20.88
C THR A 121 25.97 1.06 19.82
N PRO A 122 26.15 0.78 18.52
CA PRO A 122 25.64 1.64 17.46
C PRO A 122 24.12 1.61 17.40
N GLY A 123 23.54 2.61 16.75
CA GLY A 123 22.12 2.61 16.43
C GLY A 123 21.77 1.40 15.56
N ALA A 124 20.73 0.65 15.95
CA ALA A 124 20.28 -0.51 15.20
C ALA A 124 19.75 -0.14 13.81
N GLY A 125 19.86 -1.04 12.85
CA GLY A 125 19.23 -0.84 11.54
C GLY A 125 17.71 -0.92 11.60
N GLY A 126 17.04 -0.14 10.76
CA GLY A 126 15.59 -0.16 10.62
C GLY A 126 15.05 -1.47 10.03
N PHE A 127 13.86 -1.89 10.45
CA PHE A 127 13.21 -3.11 9.95
C PHE A 127 13.03 -3.09 8.43
N ASN A 128 13.20 -4.25 7.80
CA ASN A 128 13.22 -4.44 6.35
C ASN A 128 14.46 -3.83 5.68
N GLY A 129 15.63 -4.22 6.21
CA GLY A 129 16.93 -4.11 5.52
C GLY A 129 17.84 -2.96 5.97
N GLY A 130 17.40 -2.06 6.85
CA GLY A 130 18.25 -0.98 7.35
C GLY A 130 19.48 -1.54 8.08
N ALA A 131 20.61 -0.85 7.98
CA ALA A 131 21.86 -1.29 8.58
C ALA A 131 22.24 -0.52 9.85
N PRO A 132 22.94 -1.17 10.80
CA PRO A 132 23.40 -0.48 12.00
C PRO A 132 24.52 0.52 11.70
N GLY A 133 24.62 1.54 12.55
CA GLY A 133 25.71 2.50 12.51
C GLY A 133 27.06 1.96 13.01
N GLY A 134 28.04 2.84 13.11
CA GLY A 134 29.38 2.55 13.61
C GLY A 134 29.50 2.64 15.12
N SER A 135 30.21 1.68 15.71
CA SER A 135 30.42 1.58 17.16
C SER A 135 31.56 2.47 17.65
N PHE A 136 31.59 2.70 18.96
CA PHE A 136 32.73 3.28 19.68
C PHE A 136 32.95 2.45 20.95
N PRO A 137 34.12 1.82 21.16
CA PRO A 137 34.28 0.75 22.15
C PRO A 137 34.31 1.23 23.62
N LEU A 138 34.34 2.55 23.86
CA LEU A 138 34.38 3.11 25.21
C LEU A 138 32.99 3.58 25.63
N SER A 139 32.43 2.92 26.65
CA SER A 139 31.19 3.32 27.29
C SER A 139 31.30 4.71 27.94
N GLY A 140 30.23 5.50 27.90
CA GLY A 140 30.14 6.84 28.50
C GLY A 140 30.39 7.99 27.53
N PHE A 141 30.67 7.70 26.25
CA PHE A 141 30.85 8.69 25.19
C PHE A 141 29.78 8.57 24.12
N HIS A 142 29.31 9.70 23.58
CA HIS A 142 28.12 9.76 22.72
C HIS A 142 28.45 9.95 21.23
N PHE A 143 29.32 9.10 20.67
CA PHE A 143 29.84 9.30 19.31
C PHE A 143 29.44 8.20 18.33
N GLU A 144 28.61 7.26 18.76
CA GLU A 144 28.20 6.14 17.94
C GLU A 144 27.29 6.60 16.78
N GLY A 145 27.39 5.89 15.66
CA GLY A 145 26.61 6.17 14.47
C GLY A 145 25.17 5.67 14.62
N PRO A 146 24.17 6.44 14.15
CA PRO A 146 22.78 5.98 14.04
C PRO A 146 22.61 4.95 12.90
N GLY A 147 21.49 4.24 12.92
CA GLY A 147 21.14 3.22 11.93
C GLY A 147 20.34 3.74 10.73
N GLY A 148 20.48 3.07 9.59
CA GLY A 148 19.75 3.37 8.36
C GLY A 148 18.28 2.93 8.42
N GLY A 149 17.42 3.62 7.67
CA GLY A 149 16.00 3.32 7.56
C GLY A 149 15.73 2.12 6.67
N GLY A 150 14.69 1.37 6.97
CA GLY A 150 14.25 0.23 6.17
C GLY A 150 13.35 0.59 4.99
N ALA A 151 13.27 -0.31 4.02
CA ALA A 151 12.42 -0.15 2.85
C ALA A 151 10.95 -0.49 3.17
N SER A 152 10.01 0.12 2.46
CA SER A 152 8.61 -0.34 2.44
C SER A 152 8.37 -1.14 1.17
N SER A 153 7.92 -2.38 1.28
CA SER A 153 7.80 -3.30 0.14
C SER A 153 6.47 -4.04 0.10
N ILE A 154 5.95 -4.22 -1.10
CA ILE A 154 4.77 -5.04 -1.39
C ILE A 154 5.23 -6.20 -2.28
N SER A 155 4.80 -7.43 -1.95
CA SER A 155 5.13 -8.63 -2.70
C SER A 155 3.93 -9.57 -2.86
N THR A 156 3.99 -10.44 -3.86
CA THR A 156 3.03 -11.53 -4.08
C THR A 156 3.76 -12.75 -4.66
N GLY A 157 3.32 -13.95 -4.31
CA GLY A 157 3.89 -15.20 -4.86
C GLY A 157 5.42 -15.34 -4.68
N GLY A 158 6.02 -14.68 -3.69
CA GLY A 158 7.46 -14.70 -3.45
C GLY A 158 8.28 -13.68 -4.24
N SER A 159 7.64 -12.76 -4.97
CA SER A 159 8.31 -11.73 -5.79
C SER A 159 7.91 -10.31 -5.36
N LEU A 160 8.87 -9.39 -5.37
CA LEU A 160 8.62 -7.97 -5.12
C LEU A 160 7.81 -7.35 -6.26
N LEU A 161 6.81 -6.56 -5.89
CA LEU A 161 6.00 -5.77 -6.82
C LEU A 161 6.37 -4.29 -6.79
N VAL A 162 6.55 -3.75 -5.57
CA VAL A 162 6.86 -2.34 -5.30
C VAL A 162 7.80 -2.29 -4.11
N VAL A 163 8.82 -1.44 -4.20
CA VAL A 163 9.69 -1.10 -3.08
C VAL A 163 9.97 0.39 -3.07
N ALA A 164 9.66 1.03 -1.95
CA ALA A 164 10.09 2.38 -1.65
C ALA A 164 11.32 2.34 -0.74
N GLY A 165 12.44 2.88 -1.24
CA GLY A 165 13.73 2.77 -0.58
C GLY A 165 13.82 3.50 0.77
N GLY A 166 14.61 2.97 1.69
CA GLY A 166 14.87 3.60 3.00
C GLY A 166 15.96 4.69 2.93
N GLY A 167 15.87 5.68 3.81
CA GLY A 167 16.90 6.71 3.95
C GLY A 167 18.14 6.24 4.71
N GLY A 168 19.33 6.73 4.35
CA GLY A 168 20.57 6.47 5.08
C GLY A 168 20.64 7.23 6.40
N ALA A 169 21.42 6.73 7.37
CA ALA A 169 21.57 7.38 8.67
C ALA A 169 22.49 8.61 8.60
N ALA A 170 22.35 9.53 9.55
CA ALA A 170 23.35 10.57 9.78
C ALA A 170 24.68 9.98 10.28
N GLY A 171 25.79 10.71 10.18
CA GLY A 171 27.03 10.36 10.86
C GLY A 171 26.98 10.67 12.36
N GLY A 172 27.73 9.88 13.14
CA GLY A 172 28.02 10.16 14.54
C GLY A 172 28.80 11.47 14.70
N THR A 173 28.69 12.08 15.86
CA THR A 173 29.02 13.49 16.06
C THR A 173 30.23 13.63 16.97
N GLY A 174 31.32 14.23 16.52
CA GLY A 174 32.43 14.61 17.42
C GLY A 174 32.03 15.86 18.21
N ALA A 175 32.52 16.07 19.44
CA ALA A 175 32.10 17.21 20.28
C ALA A 175 32.32 18.58 19.59
N GLY A 176 31.25 19.11 18.97
CA GLY A 176 31.27 20.36 18.17
C GLY A 176 31.37 20.18 16.65
N SER A 177 31.62 18.96 16.15
CA SER A 177 31.64 18.62 14.72
C SER A 177 30.42 17.79 14.31
N THR A 178 29.63 18.32 13.37
CA THR A 178 28.50 17.61 12.76
C THR A 178 28.98 16.35 12.04
N GLY A 179 28.24 15.26 12.21
CA GLY A 179 28.32 14.11 11.31
C GLY A 179 27.75 14.44 9.92
N GLY A 180 28.02 13.58 8.94
CA GLY A 180 27.48 13.71 7.60
C GLY A 180 25.97 13.48 7.55
N ASN A 181 25.30 14.03 6.54
CA ASN A 181 23.89 13.79 6.31
C ASN A 181 23.69 12.44 5.61
N GLY A 182 22.61 11.75 5.96
CA GLY A 182 22.21 10.52 5.30
C GLY A 182 21.70 10.77 3.88
N GLY A 183 21.94 9.81 2.99
CA GLY A 183 21.41 9.81 1.63
C GLY A 183 19.92 9.53 1.60
N ASN A 184 19.20 10.15 0.67
CA ASN A 184 17.77 9.93 0.49
C ASN A 184 17.50 8.64 -0.29
N GLY A 185 16.36 8.00 0.00
CA GLY A 185 15.84 6.91 -0.81
C GLY A 185 15.59 7.35 -2.26
N GLY A 186 15.55 6.39 -3.18
CA GLY A 186 15.45 6.66 -4.61
C GLY A 186 14.18 7.44 -5.01
N THR A 187 14.36 8.72 -5.35
CA THR A 187 13.34 9.60 -5.98
C THR A 187 13.33 9.49 -7.50
N THR A 188 14.36 8.85 -8.05
CA THR A 188 14.34 8.08 -9.29
C THR A 188 14.53 6.61 -8.89
N PRO A 189 14.64 5.63 -9.80
CA PRO A 189 14.98 4.26 -9.38
C PRO A 189 16.26 4.20 -8.52
N ASP A 190 17.15 5.19 -8.61
CA ASP A 190 18.43 5.25 -7.88
C ASP A 190 18.39 6.22 -6.70
N ALA A 191 19.09 5.87 -5.63
CA ALA A 191 19.19 6.65 -4.40
C ALA A 191 20.39 7.60 -4.39
N THR A 192 20.43 8.51 -3.40
CA THR A 192 21.58 9.39 -3.22
C THR A 192 22.56 8.83 -2.19
N GLY A 193 23.83 9.17 -2.35
CA GLY A 193 24.83 8.93 -1.30
C GLY A 193 24.62 9.84 -0.09
N GLY A 194 25.22 9.44 1.04
CA GLY A 194 25.39 10.30 2.20
C GLY A 194 26.56 11.26 2.02
N THR A 195 26.68 12.24 2.90
CA THR A 195 27.77 13.23 2.85
C THR A 195 28.88 12.90 3.85
N ALA A 196 30.04 13.53 3.65
CA ALA A 196 31.11 13.52 4.63
C ALA A 196 30.69 14.23 5.93
N GLY A 197 31.29 13.82 7.05
CA GLY A 197 31.23 14.58 8.30
C GLY A 197 32.11 15.84 8.27
N SER A 198 32.00 16.66 9.31
CA SER A 198 32.89 17.81 9.52
C SER A 198 34.05 17.45 10.45
N ALA A 199 35.10 18.26 10.46
CA ALA A 199 36.24 18.08 11.35
C ALA A 199 36.77 19.42 11.85
N THR A 200 37.28 19.44 13.08
CA THR A 200 37.83 20.62 13.73
C THR A 200 39.14 20.29 14.46
N GLY A 201 40.13 21.17 14.27
CA GLY A 201 41.46 21.06 14.88
C GLY A 201 42.52 20.39 13.97
N PRO A 202 43.82 20.56 14.30
CA PRO A 202 44.91 20.03 13.49
C PRO A 202 44.88 18.50 13.44
N GLY A 203 45.10 17.92 12.25
CA GLY A 203 45.18 16.45 12.10
C GLY A 203 43.84 15.71 12.28
N ALA A 204 42.70 16.42 12.27
CA ALA A 204 41.38 15.80 12.26
C ALA A 204 40.98 15.36 10.84
N SER A 205 40.43 14.16 10.69
CA SER A 205 39.97 13.63 9.40
C SER A 205 38.53 13.07 9.51
N PRO A 206 37.54 13.69 8.83
CA PRO A 206 36.16 13.23 8.91
C PRO A 206 35.95 11.94 8.12
N GLY A 207 34.91 11.19 8.48
CA GLY A 207 34.45 10.05 7.70
C GLY A 207 33.73 10.50 6.43
N GLN A 208 33.92 9.77 5.34
CA GLN A 208 33.24 10.01 4.07
C GLN A 208 31.89 9.30 4.02
N GLY A 209 30.92 9.89 3.33
CA GLY A 209 29.59 9.30 3.16
C GLY A 209 29.59 8.04 2.28
N GLY A 210 28.64 7.15 2.52
CA GLY A 210 28.41 5.96 1.68
C GLY A 210 27.64 6.30 0.40
N GLY A 211 27.84 5.53 -0.67
CA GLY A 211 27.09 5.66 -1.92
C GLY A 211 25.64 5.18 -1.79
N GLY A 212 24.74 5.70 -2.62
CA GLY A 212 23.35 5.22 -2.69
C GLY A 212 23.23 3.90 -3.45
N GLY A 213 22.19 3.11 -3.15
CA GLY A 213 21.82 1.95 -3.96
C GLY A 213 21.31 2.39 -5.34
N SER A 214 21.48 1.52 -6.34
CA SER A 214 21.10 1.83 -7.72
C SER A 214 20.37 0.66 -8.37
N THR A 215 19.10 0.89 -8.71
CA THR A 215 18.30 -0.04 -9.51
C THR A 215 18.82 -0.11 -10.94
N SER A 216 19.38 0.99 -11.47
CA SER A 216 19.91 1.02 -12.84
C SER A 216 21.11 0.09 -13.04
N THR A 217 21.95 -0.08 -12.01
CA THR A 217 23.09 -1.00 -12.06
C THR A 217 22.85 -2.31 -11.33
N SER A 218 21.68 -2.52 -10.70
CA SER A 218 21.39 -3.71 -9.89
C SER A 218 22.36 -3.92 -8.71
N THR A 219 22.90 -2.84 -8.15
CA THR A 219 23.93 -2.91 -7.10
C THR A 219 23.57 -2.11 -5.85
N GLY A 220 24.01 -2.60 -4.69
CA GLY A 220 24.11 -1.77 -3.50
C GLY A 220 25.15 -0.65 -3.68
N GLY A 221 25.06 0.35 -2.83
CA GLY A 221 25.96 1.48 -2.79
C GLY A 221 27.33 1.11 -2.23
N ALA A 222 28.35 1.84 -2.70
CA ALA A 222 29.72 1.69 -2.23
C ALA A 222 29.89 2.14 -0.77
N SER A 223 30.87 1.58 -0.08
CA SER A 223 31.28 2.00 1.27
C SER A 223 31.87 3.41 1.27
N GLY A 224 31.57 4.19 2.31
CA GLY A 224 32.28 5.42 2.64
C GLY A 224 33.64 5.12 3.27
N ALA A 225 34.66 5.88 2.87
CA ALA A 225 36.00 5.77 3.45
C ALA A 225 36.06 6.36 4.87
N ALA A 226 36.85 5.73 5.75
CA ALA A 226 37.23 6.28 7.04
C ALA A 226 38.12 7.51 6.88
N GLY A 227 38.12 8.38 7.88
CA GLY A 227 39.17 9.38 8.02
C GLY A 227 40.55 8.73 8.17
N THR A 228 41.58 9.36 7.61
CA THR A 228 42.96 8.82 7.59
C THR A 228 43.86 9.60 8.54
N VAL A 229 44.35 8.92 9.57
CA VAL A 229 45.32 9.48 10.52
C VAL A 229 46.29 8.36 10.99
N PRO A 230 47.58 8.66 11.21
CA PRO A 230 48.54 7.67 11.68
C PRO A 230 48.16 7.09 13.06
N PHE A 231 48.41 5.79 13.24
CA PHE A 231 48.24 5.03 14.49
C PHE A 231 46.79 4.84 15.01
N CYS A 232 45.78 5.41 14.36
CA CYS A 232 44.38 5.13 14.71
C CYS A 232 43.84 3.92 13.95
N ALA A 233 43.12 3.05 14.65
CA ALA A 233 42.27 2.03 14.04
C ALA A 233 40.86 2.62 13.83
N VAL A 234 40.54 2.94 12.57
CA VAL A 234 39.23 3.43 12.14
C VAL A 234 38.82 2.67 10.89
N THR A 235 37.58 2.24 10.83
CA THR A 235 37.08 1.38 9.74
C THR A 235 36.23 2.15 8.74
N ASN A 236 36.34 1.74 7.48
CA ASN A 236 35.42 2.17 6.43
C ASN A 236 34.01 1.68 6.76
N GLY A 237 33.00 2.29 6.14
CA GLY A 237 31.67 1.69 6.11
C GLY A 237 31.68 0.35 5.36
N GLY A 238 30.65 -0.45 5.55
CA GLY A 238 30.37 -1.61 4.72
C GLY A 238 29.71 -1.21 3.39
N PRO A 239 29.90 -1.98 2.31
CA PRO A 239 29.09 -1.84 1.10
C PRO A 239 27.64 -2.31 1.35
N GLY A 240 26.69 -1.79 0.59
CA GLY A 240 25.32 -2.30 0.60
C GLY A 240 25.19 -3.63 -0.15
N ALA A 241 24.27 -4.48 0.29
CA ALA A 241 24.01 -5.77 -0.33
C ALA A 241 22.97 -5.68 -1.45
N GLY A 242 23.04 -6.62 -2.41
CA GLY A 242 22.01 -6.87 -3.42
C GLY A 242 20.73 -7.49 -2.82
N PHE A 243 19.73 -7.73 -3.66
CA PHE A 243 18.44 -8.35 -3.27
C PHE A 243 18.32 -9.79 -3.79
N SER A 244 17.40 -10.58 -3.19
CA SER A 244 17.09 -11.93 -3.68
C SER A 244 15.62 -12.26 -3.42
N GLY A 245 14.88 -12.63 -4.47
CA GLY A 245 13.46 -12.95 -4.40
C GLY A 245 12.63 -11.81 -3.79
N ALA A 246 11.90 -12.10 -2.71
CA ALA A 246 11.11 -11.12 -1.94
C ALA A 246 11.91 -10.37 -0.86
N THR A 247 13.18 -10.73 -0.62
CA THR A 247 13.99 -10.13 0.43
C THR A 247 14.71 -8.90 -0.10
N VAL A 248 14.48 -7.77 0.56
CA VAL A 248 15.15 -6.51 0.24
C VAL A 248 16.64 -6.58 0.57
N GLY A 249 17.48 -5.97 -0.26
CA GLY A 249 18.91 -5.88 0.01
C GLY A 249 19.21 -4.99 1.21
N THR A 250 20.11 -5.45 2.08
CA THR A 250 20.46 -4.74 3.32
C THR A 250 21.43 -3.59 3.08
N GLY A 251 21.33 -2.53 3.88
CA GLY A 251 22.35 -1.49 3.95
C GLY A 251 23.72 -2.03 4.37
N GLY A 252 24.76 -1.24 4.10
CA GLY A 252 26.08 -1.42 4.68
C GLY A 252 26.16 -0.85 6.08
N THR A 253 26.95 -1.47 6.95
CA THR A 253 27.18 -1.01 8.32
C THR A 253 28.00 0.28 8.35
N GLY A 254 27.80 1.12 9.36
CA GLY A 254 28.68 2.26 9.61
C GLY A 254 30.09 1.83 10.03
N GLY A 255 31.09 2.61 9.66
CA GLY A 255 32.47 2.45 10.11
C GLY A 255 32.61 2.84 11.57
N SER A 256 33.40 2.08 12.32
CA SER A 256 33.66 2.23 13.75
C SER A 256 35.05 2.84 14.02
N PHE A 257 35.18 3.50 15.16
CA PHE A 257 36.43 4.04 15.68
C PHE A 257 36.83 3.28 16.95
N ASP A 258 38.04 2.71 16.98
CA ASP A 258 38.42 1.75 18.04
C ASP A 258 39.24 2.37 19.21
N GLY A 259 39.48 3.69 19.24
CA GLY A 259 40.09 4.34 20.41
C GLY A 259 41.63 4.44 20.47
N GLY A 260 42.35 4.18 19.37
CA GLY A 260 43.82 4.04 19.38
C GLY A 260 44.67 5.25 19.00
N CYS A 261 44.12 6.47 18.96
CA CYS A 261 44.80 7.61 18.34
C CYS A 261 45.95 8.24 19.14
N ALA A 262 46.88 8.87 18.41
CA ALA A 262 47.83 9.82 18.98
C ALA A 262 47.09 11.02 19.61
N ALA A 263 47.65 11.59 20.68
CA ALA A 263 46.98 12.61 21.50
C ALA A 263 46.54 13.88 20.73
N THR A 264 47.09 14.15 19.53
CA THR A 264 46.88 15.38 18.76
C THR A 264 46.15 15.20 17.43
N ALA A 265 45.77 13.98 17.03
CA ALA A 265 45.10 13.70 15.76
C ALA A 265 43.94 12.72 15.96
N ILE A 266 42.90 12.81 15.13
CA ILE A 266 41.74 11.92 15.23
C ILE A 266 41.04 11.70 13.89
N ALA A 267 40.39 10.55 13.73
CA ALA A 267 39.56 10.26 12.58
C ALA A 267 38.20 9.68 12.97
N ALA A 268 37.28 9.70 12.02
CA ALA A 268 35.93 9.18 12.18
C ALA A 268 35.61 8.10 11.15
N GLY A 269 34.63 7.26 11.48
CA GLY A 269 34.21 6.13 10.67
C GLY A 269 33.50 6.55 9.39
N GLY A 270 33.69 5.77 8.33
CA GLY A 270 32.99 5.98 7.06
C GLY A 270 31.49 5.61 7.13
N GLY A 271 30.67 6.23 6.29
CA GLY A 271 29.26 5.87 6.15
C GLY A 271 29.07 4.54 5.42
N GLY A 272 28.09 3.75 5.83
CA GLY A 272 27.70 2.53 5.11
C GLY A 272 27.02 2.83 3.78
N GLY A 273 27.28 2.03 2.76
CA GLY A 273 26.58 2.12 1.48
C GLY A 273 25.09 1.81 1.62
N GLY A 274 24.24 2.47 0.84
CA GLY A 274 22.84 2.08 0.74
C GLY A 274 22.72 0.66 0.23
N GLY A 275 21.83 -0.15 0.82
CA GLY A 275 21.49 -1.44 0.26
C GLY A 275 20.81 -1.27 -1.08
N TYR A 276 20.50 -2.39 -1.74
CA TYR A 276 19.70 -2.28 -2.96
C TYR A 276 18.42 -1.49 -2.69
N PHE A 277 17.70 -1.76 -1.59
CA PHE A 277 16.51 -0.97 -1.24
C PHE A 277 16.52 -0.30 0.13
N ALA A 278 17.40 -0.69 1.05
CA ALA A 278 17.41 -0.14 2.40
C ALA A 278 18.56 0.85 2.63
N GLY A 279 18.45 1.70 3.66
CA GLY A 279 19.47 2.68 4.01
C GLY A 279 20.69 2.09 4.72
N GLY A 280 21.87 2.66 4.44
CA GLY A 280 23.12 2.37 5.13
C GLY A 280 23.22 3.05 6.50
N GLY A 281 24.02 2.48 7.39
CA GLY A 281 24.30 3.05 8.71
C GLY A 281 25.31 4.20 8.67
N GLY A 282 25.27 5.07 9.67
CA GLY A 282 26.21 6.19 9.82
C GLY A 282 27.51 5.77 10.47
N GLY A 283 28.64 6.35 10.08
CA GLY A 283 29.92 6.12 10.76
C GLY A 283 29.98 6.75 12.15
N SER A 284 30.82 6.23 13.04
CA SER A 284 31.05 6.82 14.35
C SER A 284 31.86 8.13 14.26
N GLY A 285 31.52 9.11 15.09
CA GLY A 285 32.35 10.29 15.33
C GLY A 285 33.46 10.02 16.33
N ALA A 286 34.32 11.02 16.56
CA ALA A 286 35.37 10.93 17.56
C ALA A 286 35.81 12.33 18.06
N VAL A 287 36.27 12.40 19.31
CA VAL A 287 36.95 13.57 19.90
C VAL A 287 38.13 13.12 20.78
N ASN A 288 39.21 13.90 20.80
CA ASN A 288 40.34 13.66 21.69
C ASN A 288 40.34 14.60 22.92
N ASN A 289 41.28 14.37 23.83
CA ASN A 289 41.40 15.14 25.08
C ASN A 289 41.81 16.62 24.88
N THR A 290 42.23 17.00 23.66
CA THR A 290 42.57 18.40 23.31
C THR A 290 41.43 19.12 22.60
N GLY A 291 40.27 18.48 22.43
CA GLY A 291 39.09 19.05 21.76
C GLY A 291 39.13 18.98 20.23
N THR A 292 40.09 18.27 19.64
CA THR A 292 40.11 17.97 18.20
C THR A 292 39.04 16.94 17.91
N SER A 293 38.17 17.18 16.93
CA SER A 293 37.02 16.32 16.66
C SER A 293 36.79 16.05 15.17
N ALA A 294 36.18 14.90 14.88
CA ALA A 294 35.80 14.47 13.55
C ALA A 294 34.41 13.82 13.61
N GLY A 295 33.52 14.21 12.71
CA GLY A 295 32.22 13.60 12.49
C GLY A 295 32.30 12.42 11.55
N GLY A 296 31.48 11.40 11.81
CA GLY A 296 31.34 10.23 10.95
C GLY A 296 30.67 10.57 9.62
N GLY A 297 30.88 9.71 8.62
CA GLY A 297 30.20 9.82 7.33
C GLY A 297 28.72 9.41 7.43
N GLY A 298 27.85 10.07 6.67
CA GLY A 298 26.45 9.68 6.53
C GLY A 298 26.28 8.42 5.68
N GLY A 299 25.32 7.57 6.02
CA GLY A 299 24.98 6.37 5.26
C GLY A 299 24.29 6.70 3.93
N GLY A 300 24.42 5.86 2.92
CA GLY A 300 23.72 6.00 1.64
C GLY A 300 22.25 5.59 1.72
N GLY A 301 21.39 6.17 0.86
CA GLY A 301 19.99 5.78 0.74
C GLY A 301 19.80 4.50 -0.09
N GLY A 302 18.69 3.82 0.11
CA GLY A 302 18.29 2.63 -0.66
C GLY A 302 17.49 3.00 -1.91
N SER A 303 17.68 2.23 -2.99
CA SER A 303 17.03 2.47 -4.28
C SER A 303 15.52 2.16 -4.22
N SER A 304 14.78 2.50 -5.29
CA SER A 304 13.34 2.25 -5.39
C SER A 304 13.01 1.40 -6.62
N PHE A 305 11.91 0.66 -6.55
CA PHE A 305 11.51 -0.27 -7.60
C PHE A 305 9.99 -0.39 -7.73
N THR A 306 9.55 -0.60 -8.97
CA THR A 306 8.25 -1.20 -9.28
C THR A 306 8.42 -2.18 -10.43
N THR A 307 7.60 -3.21 -10.46
CA THR A 307 7.56 -4.14 -11.60
C THR A 307 7.09 -3.44 -12.89
N PRO A 308 7.53 -3.89 -14.08
CA PRO A 308 7.12 -3.29 -15.36
C PRO A 308 5.61 -3.32 -15.62
N THR A 309 4.86 -4.17 -14.92
CA THR A 309 3.40 -4.22 -15.00
C THR A 309 2.71 -3.02 -14.34
N GLY A 310 3.41 -2.28 -13.47
CA GLY A 310 2.89 -1.06 -12.86
C GLY A 310 2.77 0.07 -13.89
N ILE A 311 1.60 0.70 -13.95
CA ILE A 311 1.30 1.84 -14.81
C ILE A 311 1.20 3.14 -14.00
N GLY A 312 1.57 4.27 -14.62
CA GLY A 312 1.51 5.58 -13.97
C GLY A 312 2.46 5.73 -12.77
N THR A 313 3.59 5.01 -12.78
CA THR A 313 4.53 5.00 -11.66
C THR A 313 5.19 6.35 -11.46
N SER A 314 5.23 6.82 -10.21
CA SER A 314 6.01 7.99 -9.80
C SER A 314 6.88 7.67 -8.60
N TYR A 315 8.02 8.36 -8.54
CA TYR A 315 9.00 8.29 -7.47
C TYR A 315 9.21 9.71 -6.91
N ALA A 316 9.25 9.85 -5.59
CA ALA A 316 9.44 11.13 -4.90
C ALA A 316 10.10 10.90 -3.54
N LEU A 317 10.42 11.98 -2.81
CA LEU A 317 10.74 11.86 -1.38
C LEU A 317 9.47 11.55 -0.59
N SER A 318 9.63 10.72 0.44
CA SER A 318 8.55 10.45 1.38
C SER A 318 8.24 11.69 2.22
N THR A 319 6.95 11.94 2.42
CA THR A 319 6.46 12.90 3.42
C THR A 319 6.23 12.26 4.78
N MET A 320 6.27 10.93 4.86
CA MET A 320 6.03 10.14 6.07
C MET A 320 7.35 9.66 6.68
N GLY A 321 8.20 9.00 5.88
CA GLY A 321 9.50 8.50 6.30
C GLY A 321 10.58 9.57 6.21
N THR A 322 10.38 10.70 6.88
CA THR A 322 11.45 11.66 7.15
C THR A 322 12.39 11.12 8.23
N ALA A 323 13.48 11.84 8.52
CA ALA A 323 14.46 11.41 9.53
C ALA A 323 13.76 10.99 10.85
N ASN A 324 14.16 9.84 11.40
CA ASN A 324 13.58 9.21 12.60
C ASN A 324 12.10 8.79 12.51
N HIS A 325 11.50 8.75 11.31
CA HIS A 325 10.11 8.34 11.11
C HIS A 325 10.02 7.05 10.30
N ASN A 326 9.06 6.22 10.70
CA ASN A 326 8.74 4.98 10.00
C ASN A 326 8.08 5.26 8.64
N GLY A 327 8.08 4.23 7.79
CA GLY A 327 7.34 4.25 6.53
C GLY A 327 5.84 4.07 6.71
N GLN A 328 5.14 4.05 5.57
CA GLN A 328 3.72 3.73 5.47
C GLN A 328 3.44 3.04 4.14
N VAL A 329 2.42 2.20 4.08
CA VAL A 329 1.89 1.70 2.80
C VAL A 329 0.38 1.92 2.77
N ILE A 330 -0.14 2.39 1.64
CA ILE A 330 -1.58 2.50 1.38
C ILE A 330 -1.87 1.67 0.14
N ILE A 331 -2.86 0.77 0.24
CA ILE A 331 -3.37 0.00 -0.88
C ILE A 331 -4.85 0.34 -1.04
N SER A 332 -5.23 0.85 -2.20
CA SER A 332 -6.61 1.03 -2.62
C SER A 332 -6.91 0.19 -3.84
N TYR A 333 -8.17 -0.20 -4.03
CA TYR A 333 -8.56 -0.92 -5.23
C TYR A 333 -9.99 -0.62 -5.67
N THR A 334 -10.25 -0.76 -6.97
CA THR A 334 -11.59 -0.68 -7.57
C THR A 334 -11.90 -1.97 -8.30
N VAL A 335 -13.18 -2.32 -8.42
CA VAL A 335 -13.67 -3.50 -9.15
C VAL A 335 -14.70 -3.07 -10.20
N PRO A 336 -14.98 -3.89 -11.23
CA PRO A 336 -16.03 -3.60 -12.19
C PRO A 336 -17.38 -3.55 -11.48
N SER A 337 -18.23 -2.61 -11.91
CA SER A 337 -19.54 -2.40 -11.31
C SER A 337 -20.51 -2.03 -12.42
N LEU A 338 -21.22 -3.04 -12.94
CA LEU A 338 -22.17 -2.85 -14.01
C LEU A 338 -23.34 -1.98 -13.55
N THR A 339 -23.99 -1.34 -14.50
CA THR A 339 -25.29 -0.69 -14.31
C THR A 339 -26.21 -1.15 -15.43
N ILE A 340 -27.50 -1.21 -15.17
CA ILE A 340 -28.50 -1.46 -16.21
C ILE A 340 -29.63 -0.47 -16.09
N THR A 341 -30.07 0.04 -17.22
CA THR A 341 -31.29 0.81 -17.36
C THR A 341 -32.22 0.13 -18.34
N LYS A 342 -33.52 0.29 -18.13
CA LYS A 342 -34.55 -0.23 -18.99
C LYS A 342 -35.63 0.82 -19.14
N THR A 343 -35.98 1.14 -20.37
CA THR A 343 -36.97 2.16 -20.68
C THR A 343 -37.84 1.76 -21.86
N HIS A 344 -39.05 2.30 -21.93
CA HIS A 344 -39.89 2.32 -23.12
C HIS A 344 -40.24 3.76 -23.50
N THR A 345 -40.67 3.98 -24.74
CA THR A 345 -41.18 5.28 -25.17
C THR A 345 -42.66 5.19 -25.54
N ARG A 346 -43.45 6.14 -25.01
CA ARG A 346 -44.91 6.21 -25.14
C ARG A 346 -45.63 5.00 -24.53
N HIS A 347 -46.95 5.12 -24.37
CA HIS A 347 -47.75 3.98 -23.89
C HIS A 347 -47.82 2.93 -24.99
N PHE A 348 -47.78 1.66 -24.57
CA PHE A 348 -48.10 0.55 -25.46
C PHE A 348 -49.61 0.52 -25.72
N THR A 349 -50.01 -0.18 -26.78
CA THR A 349 -51.42 -0.36 -27.14
C THR A 349 -51.68 -1.82 -27.40
N GLN A 350 -52.77 -2.36 -26.86
CA GLN A 350 -53.23 -3.73 -27.14
C GLN A 350 -53.28 -4.02 -28.66
N GLY A 351 -52.82 -5.20 -29.07
CA GLY A 351 -52.78 -5.64 -30.47
C GLY A 351 -51.73 -4.94 -31.36
N ARG A 352 -50.81 -4.17 -30.74
CA ARG A 352 -49.71 -3.49 -31.42
C ARG A 352 -48.38 -3.83 -30.77
N ASP A 353 -47.31 -3.56 -31.50
CA ASP A 353 -45.96 -3.80 -31.04
C ASP A 353 -45.53 -2.70 -30.05
N GLY A 354 -44.78 -3.12 -29.04
CA GLY A 354 -44.05 -2.26 -28.12
C GLY A 354 -42.54 -2.39 -28.31
N THR A 355 -41.78 -1.47 -27.74
CA THR A 355 -40.32 -1.54 -27.76
C THR A 355 -39.75 -1.11 -26.42
N TYR A 356 -38.90 -1.96 -25.85
CA TYR A 356 -38.05 -1.66 -24.73
C TYR A 356 -36.61 -1.44 -25.21
N THR A 357 -35.95 -0.48 -24.58
CA THR A 357 -34.52 -0.21 -24.73
C THR A 357 -33.85 -0.54 -23.40
N MET A 358 -32.82 -1.39 -23.45
CA MET A 358 -31.98 -1.70 -22.30
C MET A 358 -30.55 -1.21 -22.57
N THR A 359 -29.96 -0.51 -21.62
CA THR A 359 -28.58 -0.04 -21.73
C THR A 359 -27.80 -0.51 -20.52
N VAL A 360 -26.73 -1.25 -20.78
CA VAL A 360 -25.76 -1.67 -19.76
C VAL A 360 -24.58 -0.71 -19.77
N GLY A 361 -24.26 -0.19 -18.59
CA GLY A 361 -23.11 0.66 -18.34
C GLY A 361 -22.14 0.04 -17.36
N ASN A 362 -21.02 0.73 -17.14
CA ASN A 362 -20.10 0.50 -16.03
C ASN A 362 -20.03 1.77 -15.21
N ALA A 363 -20.16 1.68 -13.89
CA ALA A 363 -20.28 2.84 -13.01
C ALA A 363 -19.05 3.76 -13.13
N ALA A 364 -19.26 5.06 -12.91
CA ALA A 364 -18.15 6.01 -12.82
C ALA A 364 -17.29 5.67 -11.59
N GLY A 365 -15.95 5.66 -11.76
CA GLY A 365 -15.02 5.29 -10.69
C GLY A 365 -14.82 3.79 -10.49
N ALA A 366 -15.59 2.92 -11.18
CA ALA A 366 -15.34 1.48 -11.17
C ALA A 366 -14.06 1.10 -11.94
N ALA A 367 -13.60 -0.13 -11.80
CA ALA A 367 -12.60 -0.68 -12.73
C ALA A 367 -13.26 -0.98 -14.09
N PRO A 368 -12.50 -1.00 -15.21
CA PRO A 368 -13.00 -1.52 -16.48
C PRO A 368 -13.51 -2.95 -16.34
N THR A 369 -14.49 -3.41 -17.13
CA THR A 369 -14.84 -4.84 -17.12
C THR A 369 -13.66 -5.68 -17.62
N ASN A 370 -13.46 -6.89 -17.11
CA ASN A 370 -12.26 -7.70 -17.38
C ASN A 370 -12.30 -8.51 -18.70
N GLY A 371 -13.26 -8.26 -19.59
CA GLY A 371 -13.40 -9.00 -20.85
C GLY A 371 -14.04 -10.39 -20.74
N THR A 372 -14.47 -10.80 -19.54
CA THR A 372 -15.35 -11.97 -19.39
C THR A 372 -16.78 -11.64 -19.82
N THR A 373 -17.60 -12.67 -20.03
CA THR A 373 -18.96 -12.50 -20.54
C THR A 373 -19.82 -11.63 -19.61
N VAL A 374 -20.42 -10.59 -20.17
CA VAL A 374 -21.56 -9.84 -19.62
C VAL A 374 -22.84 -10.45 -20.19
N THR A 375 -23.79 -10.75 -19.31
CA THR A 375 -25.08 -11.35 -19.65
C THR A 375 -26.21 -10.43 -19.23
N VAL A 376 -27.10 -10.11 -20.17
CA VAL A 376 -28.37 -9.44 -19.92
C VAL A 376 -29.49 -10.47 -20.11
N HIS A 377 -30.42 -10.51 -19.18
CA HIS A 377 -31.58 -11.38 -19.23
C HIS A 377 -32.85 -10.57 -18.93
N ASP A 378 -33.86 -10.67 -19.81
CA ASP A 378 -35.16 -10.00 -19.65
C ASP A 378 -36.26 -11.02 -19.32
N ILE A 379 -37.18 -10.63 -18.45
CA ILE A 379 -38.35 -11.45 -18.10
C ILE A 379 -39.60 -10.63 -18.41
N LEU A 380 -40.26 -10.98 -19.51
CA LEU A 380 -41.50 -10.34 -19.91
C LEU A 380 -42.66 -10.70 -18.97
N PRO A 381 -43.47 -9.70 -18.54
CA PRO A 381 -44.69 -9.96 -17.78
C PRO A 381 -45.76 -10.59 -18.67
N ALA A 382 -46.75 -11.23 -18.04
CA ALA A 382 -47.90 -11.79 -18.74
C ALA A 382 -48.60 -10.73 -19.62
N GLY A 383 -49.00 -11.14 -20.82
CA GLY A 383 -49.62 -10.27 -21.82
C GLY A 383 -48.64 -9.60 -22.80
N LEU A 384 -47.33 -9.80 -22.63
CA LEU A 384 -46.31 -9.44 -23.62
C LEU A 384 -45.61 -10.70 -24.14
N SER A 385 -45.38 -10.79 -25.44
CA SER A 385 -44.53 -11.83 -26.06
C SER A 385 -43.41 -11.18 -26.86
N ALA A 386 -42.25 -11.80 -26.91
CA ALA A 386 -41.11 -11.25 -27.63
C ALA A 386 -41.22 -11.50 -29.13
N ASP A 387 -41.10 -10.45 -29.94
CA ASP A 387 -41.00 -10.53 -31.39
C ASP A 387 -39.53 -10.59 -31.83
N SER A 388 -38.70 -9.69 -31.30
CA SER A 388 -37.28 -9.66 -31.63
C SER A 388 -36.45 -9.00 -30.53
N ILE A 389 -35.23 -9.50 -30.33
CA ILE A 389 -34.24 -8.93 -29.42
C ILE A 389 -32.90 -8.80 -30.13
N ARG A 390 -32.31 -7.61 -30.12
CA ARG A 390 -31.05 -7.34 -30.84
C ARG A 390 -30.32 -6.12 -30.26
N GLY A 391 -29.01 -6.08 -30.44
CA GLY A 391 -28.18 -4.91 -30.15
C GLY A 391 -26.83 -5.04 -30.84
N THR A 392 -26.22 -3.93 -31.25
CA THR A 392 -24.91 -3.96 -31.91
C THR A 392 -23.85 -4.52 -30.95
N GLY A 393 -23.12 -5.54 -31.39
CA GLY A 393 -22.12 -6.24 -30.57
C GLY A 393 -22.70 -7.20 -29.52
N TRP A 394 -24.03 -7.36 -29.45
CA TRP A 394 -24.68 -8.33 -28.58
C TRP A 394 -25.06 -9.58 -29.38
N ASN A 395 -24.73 -10.75 -28.83
CA ASN A 395 -25.30 -12.02 -29.29
C ASN A 395 -26.56 -12.30 -28.47
N CYS A 396 -27.73 -12.27 -29.11
CA CYS A 396 -29.01 -12.40 -28.43
C CYS A 396 -29.79 -13.65 -28.86
N ALA A 397 -30.33 -14.36 -27.88
CA ALA A 397 -31.21 -15.51 -28.05
C ALA A 397 -32.65 -15.11 -27.71
N LEU A 398 -33.54 -15.15 -28.70
CA LEU A 398 -34.94 -14.71 -28.56
C LEU A 398 -35.76 -15.60 -27.63
N ASN A 399 -35.54 -16.92 -27.68
CA ASN A 399 -36.28 -17.90 -26.88
C ASN A 399 -36.08 -17.74 -25.36
N THR A 400 -34.90 -17.29 -24.94
CA THR A 400 -34.55 -17.08 -23.53
C THR A 400 -34.42 -15.60 -23.17
N LEU A 401 -34.65 -14.68 -24.11
CA LEU A 401 -34.46 -13.23 -23.93
C LEU A 401 -33.12 -12.86 -23.30
N THR A 402 -32.08 -13.59 -23.70
CA THR A 402 -30.74 -13.43 -23.17
C THR A 402 -29.84 -12.79 -24.21
N CYS A 403 -29.08 -11.77 -23.84
CA CYS A 403 -28.05 -11.16 -24.68
C CYS A 403 -26.70 -11.23 -23.98
N THR A 404 -25.66 -11.64 -24.69
CA THR A 404 -24.29 -11.74 -24.16
C THR A 404 -23.29 -10.95 -24.98
N ARG A 405 -22.25 -10.43 -24.33
CA ARG A 405 -21.05 -9.86 -24.96
C ARG A 405 -19.83 -10.00 -24.04
N SER A 406 -18.63 -9.70 -24.52
CA SER A 406 -17.39 -9.88 -23.73
C SER A 406 -16.29 -8.83 -23.99
N ASP A 407 -16.54 -7.78 -24.76
CA ASP A 407 -15.57 -6.68 -24.92
C ASP A 407 -15.49 -5.80 -23.67
N VAL A 408 -14.29 -5.29 -23.40
CA VAL A 408 -14.00 -4.45 -22.23
C VAL A 408 -14.75 -3.12 -22.31
N LEU A 409 -15.51 -2.81 -21.26
CA LEU A 409 -16.17 -1.53 -21.03
C LEU A 409 -15.42 -0.70 -19.99
N PRO A 410 -14.83 0.45 -20.37
CA PRO A 410 -14.20 1.37 -19.44
C PRO A 410 -15.18 1.90 -18.38
N ALA A 411 -14.64 2.40 -17.27
CA ALA A 411 -15.41 3.06 -16.23
C ALA A 411 -16.24 4.23 -16.80
N GLY A 412 -17.48 4.40 -16.30
CA GLY A 412 -18.39 5.47 -16.73
C GLY A 412 -18.94 5.36 -18.16
N SER A 413 -18.56 4.32 -18.92
CA SER A 413 -19.02 4.11 -20.30
C SER A 413 -20.27 3.23 -20.36
N SER A 414 -20.91 3.15 -21.53
CA SER A 414 -22.04 2.24 -21.79
C SER A 414 -21.89 1.51 -23.11
N TYR A 415 -22.36 0.28 -23.15
CA TYR A 415 -22.48 -0.48 -24.39
C TYR A 415 -23.60 0.09 -25.27
N PRO A 416 -23.57 -0.18 -26.59
CA PRO A 416 -24.72 0.04 -27.46
C PRO A 416 -25.99 -0.62 -26.89
N PRO A 417 -27.16 0.03 -27.00
CA PRO A 417 -28.39 -0.45 -26.39
C PRO A 417 -28.91 -1.73 -27.03
N ILE A 418 -29.56 -2.56 -26.22
CA ILE A 418 -30.35 -3.71 -26.66
C ILE A 418 -31.79 -3.24 -26.87
N THR A 419 -32.34 -3.53 -28.05
CA THR A 419 -33.74 -3.27 -28.41
C THR A 419 -34.52 -4.58 -28.36
N LEU A 420 -35.54 -4.63 -27.49
CA LEU A 420 -36.49 -5.72 -27.38
C LEU A 420 -37.86 -5.25 -27.90
N LYS A 421 -38.27 -5.79 -29.05
CA LYS A 421 -39.62 -5.62 -29.58
C LYS A 421 -40.54 -6.70 -29.02
N VAL A 422 -41.74 -6.28 -28.66
CA VAL A 422 -42.74 -7.17 -28.06
C VAL A 422 -44.08 -7.00 -28.75
N ASP A 423 -44.83 -8.08 -28.87
CA ASP A 423 -46.24 -8.03 -29.21
C ASP A 423 -47.06 -7.87 -27.93
N VAL A 424 -48.01 -6.93 -27.96
CA VAL A 424 -48.88 -6.66 -26.82
C VAL A 424 -50.21 -7.39 -27.03
N SER A 425 -50.47 -8.38 -26.18
CA SER A 425 -51.73 -9.14 -26.21
C SER A 425 -52.93 -8.21 -26.09
N CYS A 426 -54.02 -8.52 -26.79
CA CYS A 426 -55.30 -7.84 -26.62
C CYS A 426 -55.90 -8.03 -25.22
N LYS A 427 -55.40 -8.99 -24.44
CA LYS A 427 -55.80 -9.26 -23.06
C LYS A 427 -54.77 -8.73 -22.03
N ALA A 428 -53.76 -7.97 -22.48
CA ALA A 428 -52.74 -7.39 -21.59
C ALA A 428 -53.36 -6.41 -20.58
N HIS A 429 -52.83 -6.42 -19.35
CA HIS A 429 -53.27 -5.53 -18.28
C HIS A 429 -52.95 -4.06 -18.61
N ALA A 430 -53.72 -3.12 -18.06
CA ALA A 430 -53.54 -1.69 -18.34
C ALA A 430 -52.16 -1.13 -17.88
N GLN A 431 -51.47 -1.86 -17.01
CA GLN A 431 -50.14 -1.55 -16.54
C GLN A 431 -49.39 -2.85 -16.24
N VAL A 432 -48.16 -2.95 -16.73
CA VAL A 432 -47.26 -4.09 -16.51
C VAL A 432 -45.87 -3.58 -16.14
N THR A 433 -45.08 -4.38 -15.43
CA THR A 433 -43.68 -4.07 -15.14
C THR A 433 -42.78 -5.07 -15.85
N ASN A 434 -41.92 -4.61 -16.74
CA ASN A 434 -40.91 -5.45 -17.36
C ASN A 434 -39.58 -5.34 -16.60
N THR A 435 -38.89 -6.45 -16.41
CA THR A 435 -37.67 -6.53 -15.59
C THR A 435 -36.52 -7.12 -16.40
N ALA A 436 -35.37 -6.46 -16.35
CA ALA A 436 -34.11 -6.96 -16.91
C ALA A 436 -33.03 -7.00 -15.85
N THR A 437 -32.13 -7.98 -15.97
CA THR A 437 -30.95 -8.12 -15.11
C THR A 437 -29.67 -8.14 -15.94
N ALA A 438 -28.57 -7.59 -15.39
CA ALA A 438 -27.23 -7.66 -15.95
C ALA A 438 -26.23 -8.21 -14.92
N ILE A 439 -25.33 -9.10 -15.35
CA ILE A 439 -24.24 -9.65 -14.53
C ILE A 439 -23.04 -9.99 -15.43
N GLY A 440 -21.83 -10.01 -14.86
CA GLY A 440 -20.62 -10.51 -15.52
C GLY A 440 -19.61 -9.40 -15.79
N GLY A 441 -18.69 -9.63 -16.75
CA GLY A 441 -17.60 -8.67 -17.02
C GLY A 441 -16.67 -8.43 -15.84
N GLY A 442 -16.61 -9.37 -14.89
CA GLY A 442 -15.88 -9.24 -13.64
C GLY A 442 -16.67 -8.60 -12.49
N ASP A 443 -17.88 -8.10 -12.74
CA ASP A 443 -18.82 -7.79 -11.68
C ASP A 443 -19.50 -9.09 -11.20
N THR A 444 -19.44 -9.32 -9.90
CA THR A 444 -20.01 -10.50 -9.23
C THR A 444 -21.43 -10.27 -8.72
N THR A 445 -21.94 -9.06 -8.87
CA THR A 445 -23.28 -8.67 -8.42
C THR A 445 -24.25 -8.58 -9.60
N THR A 446 -25.47 -9.07 -9.39
CA THR A 446 -26.56 -8.92 -10.37
C THR A 446 -27.21 -7.55 -10.21
N HIS A 447 -27.26 -6.78 -11.28
CA HIS A 447 -27.96 -5.50 -11.34
C HIS A 447 -29.33 -5.68 -11.99
N THR A 448 -30.34 -4.96 -11.50
CA THR A 448 -31.71 -5.09 -11.97
C THR A 448 -32.25 -3.73 -12.41
N ALA A 449 -32.94 -3.69 -13.54
CA ALA A 449 -33.72 -2.56 -14.00
C ALA A 449 -35.16 -2.98 -14.25
N THR A 450 -36.09 -2.15 -13.82
CA THR A 450 -37.52 -2.33 -14.05
C THR A 450 -38.09 -1.16 -14.82
N ASP A 451 -39.00 -1.44 -15.74
CA ASP A 451 -39.76 -0.41 -16.45
C ASP A 451 -41.27 -0.65 -16.24
N LEU A 452 -41.97 0.38 -15.74
CA LEU A 452 -43.42 0.37 -15.56
C LEU A 452 -44.10 0.88 -16.83
N THR A 453 -44.69 -0.03 -17.60
CA THR A 453 -45.31 0.26 -18.88
C THR A 453 -46.83 0.39 -18.78
N LYS A 454 -47.35 1.53 -19.23
CA LYS A 454 -48.80 1.76 -19.37
C LYS A 454 -49.29 1.24 -20.73
N ILE A 455 -50.39 0.50 -20.72
CA ILE A 455 -51.01 -0.10 -21.91
C ILE A 455 -52.39 0.50 -22.13
N LYS A 456 -52.59 1.12 -23.29
CA LYS A 456 -53.88 1.62 -23.75
C LYS A 456 -54.68 0.51 -24.41
N ARG A 457 -55.99 0.54 -24.21
CA ARG A 457 -56.91 -0.27 -25.01
C ARG A 457 -56.92 0.23 -26.44
N HIS A 458 -57.00 -0.68 -27.40
CA HIS A 458 -57.20 -0.34 -28.80
C HIS A 458 -58.66 0.12 -28.99
N LYS A 459 -58.90 1.28 -29.62
CA LYS A 459 -60.26 1.87 -29.77
C LYS A 459 -61.05 1.37 -31.01
N HIS A 460 -60.53 0.40 -31.75
CA HIS A 460 -61.22 -0.25 -32.88
C HIS A 460 -60.94 -1.76 -32.83
N ASP A 461 -61.97 -2.58 -32.67
CA ASP A 461 -61.87 -4.02 -32.36
C ASP A 461 -61.27 -4.90 -33.48
N GLU A 462 -61.10 -4.35 -34.69
CA GLU A 462 -60.80 -5.13 -35.91
C GLU A 462 -59.44 -5.87 -35.96
N ARG A 463 -58.45 -5.50 -35.11
CA ARG A 463 -57.15 -6.20 -35.04
C ARG A 463 -57.08 -7.22 -33.90
N CYS A 464 -57.90 -7.04 -32.86
CA CYS A 464 -57.97 -7.97 -31.73
C CYS A 464 -58.88 -9.16 -32.02
N GLU A 465 -59.88 -9.02 -32.89
CA GLU A 465 -60.74 -10.13 -33.30
C GLU A 465 -60.08 -11.09 -34.30
N ARG A 466 -59.03 -10.65 -35.03
CA ARG A 466 -58.37 -11.47 -36.06
C ARG A 466 -57.31 -12.45 -35.54
N HIS A 467 -56.88 -12.32 -34.28
CA HIS A 467 -55.81 -13.16 -33.69
C HIS A 467 -56.34 -14.29 -32.77
N ASP A 468 -57.63 -14.32 -32.43
CA ASP A 468 -58.26 -15.42 -31.66
C ASP A 468 -58.73 -16.60 -32.57
N HIS A 469 -58.21 -16.67 -33.82
CA HIS A 469 -58.49 -17.73 -34.79
C HIS A 469 -57.22 -18.40 -35.33
N ARG A 470 -56.37 -18.95 -34.46
CA ARG A 470 -55.48 -20.08 -34.80
C ARG A 470 -55.18 -20.94 -33.59
#